data_AF-A0A7W0TMK4-F1
#
_entry.id   AF-A0A7W0TMK4-F1
#
_cell.length_a   1.000
_cell.length_b   1.000
_cell.length_c   1.000
_cell.angle_alpha   90.00
_cell.angle_beta   90.00
_cell.angle_gamma   90.00
#
_symmetry.space_group_name_H-M   'P 1'
#
loop_
_entity.id
_entity.type
_entity.pdbx_description
1 polymer ?
#
loop_
_entity_poly.entity_id
_entity_poly.type
_entity_poly.pdbx_seq_one_letter_code
_entity_poly.pdbx_strand_id
1 'polypeptide(L)'
;RAMGKLVGDDVQLESDEFNRAFRVTSDNRRFATDVLHARTMQFLLAHGRDGFRLLDGQAIRVSRGRIGVLAIPWALAYLAAILDHIPDHVRRTLGNRSG
;
A
#
# COMPACT_ATOMS: atom_id res chain seq x y z
N ARG A 1 -1.67 -5.20 -23.26
CA ARG A 1 -2.46 -4.92 -22.05
C ARG A 1 -2.19 -6.06 -21.08
N ALA A 2 -1.41 -5.85 -20.03
CA ALA A 2 -1.18 -6.88 -19.01
C ALA A 2 -1.35 -6.22 -17.63
N MET A 3 -2.59 -6.18 -17.16
CA MET A 3 -2.84 -5.97 -15.74
C MET A 3 -2.65 -7.36 -15.13
N GLY A 4 -1.48 -7.63 -14.55
CA GLY A 4 -1.29 -8.84 -13.75
C GLY A 4 -2.44 -8.90 -12.74
N LYS A 5 -3.24 -9.96 -12.77
CA LYS A 5 -4.38 -10.17 -11.88
C LYS A 5 -3.95 -9.78 -10.47
N LEU A 6 -4.55 -8.74 -9.91
CA LEU A 6 -4.57 -8.55 -8.46
C LEU A 6 -5.37 -9.74 -7.94
N VAL A 7 -4.67 -10.70 -7.34
CA VAL A 7 -5.30 -11.81 -6.60
C VAL A 7 -5.75 -11.19 -5.28
N GLY A 8 -7.05 -11.28 -4.99
CA GLY A 8 -7.67 -10.69 -3.80
C GLY A 8 -8.99 -10.01 -4.10
N ASP A 9 -9.88 -10.02 -3.10
CA ASP A 9 -11.19 -9.38 -3.20
C ASP A 9 -11.05 -7.86 -3.18
N ASP A 10 -11.93 -7.18 -3.90
CA ASP A 10 -12.02 -5.73 -3.89
C ASP A 10 -12.51 -5.26 -2.51
N VAL A 11 -11.71 -4.44 -1.84
CA VAL A 11 -12.01 -3.94 -0.50
C VAL A 11 -12.49 -2.50 -0.59
N GLN A 12 -13.76 -2.28 -0.29
CA GLN A 12 -14.32 -0.94 -0.12
C GLN A 12 -14.13 -0.47 1.32
N LEU A 13 -13.46 0.68 1.48
CA LEU A 13 -13.23 1.37 2.75
C LEU A 13 -14.37 2.37 3.04
N GLU A 14 -14.35 2.98 4.23
CA GLU A 14 -15.36 3.99 4.62
C GLU A 14 -15.17 5.34 3.91
N SER A 15 -13.98 5.60 3.37
CA SER A 15 -13.68 6.83 2.63
C SER A 15 -14.01 6.68 1.15
N ASP A 16 -15.13 7.29 0.72
CA ASP A 16 -15.52 7.36 -0.69
C ASP A 16 -14.46 8.05 -1.57
N GLU A 17 -13.83 9.10 -1.05
CA GLU A 17 -12.75 9.80 -1.74
C GLU A 17 -11.57 8.84 -2.01
N PHE A 18 -11.18 8.06 -1.00
CA PHE A 18 -10.10 7.09 -1.14
C PHE A 18 -10.46 5.98 -2.13
N ASN A 19 -11.66 5.41 -2.04
CA ASN A 19 -12.12 4.34 -2.95
C ASN A 19 -12.20 4.80 -4.41
N ARG A 20 -12.40 6.11 -4.67
CA ARG A 20 -12.33 6.69 -6.03
C ARG A 20 -10.91 6.86 -6.52
N ALA A 21 -9.98 7.22 -5.63
CA ALA A 21 -8.58 7.47 -5.96
C ALA A 21 -7.76 6.17 -6.09
N PHE A 22 -8.06 5.16 -5.28
CA PHE A 22 -7.31 3.93 -5.17
C PHE A 22 -8.21 2.70 -5.25
N ARG A 23 -7.74 1.69 -5.98
CA ARG A 23 -8.32 0.35 -5.92
C ARG A 23 -7.55 -0.48 -4.90
N VAL A 24 -8.25 -0.99 -3.89
CA VAL A 24 -7.68 -1.85 -2.85
C VAL A 24 -8.11 -3.29 -3.08
N THR A 25 -7.15 -4.20 -3.10
CA THR A 25 -7.41 -5.64 -3.17
C THR A 25 -6.67 -6.35 -2.06
N SER A 26 -7.33 -7.30 -1.39
CA SER A 26 -6.69 -8.11 -0.36
C SER A 26 -7.42 -9.44 -0.17
N ASP A 27 -6.67 -10.50 0.13
CA ASP A 27 -7.23 -11.78 0.58
C ASP A 27 -7.73 -11.71 2.04
N ASN A 28 -7.39 -10.63 2.76
CA ASN A 28 -7.80 -10.40 4.14
C ASN A 28 -8.32 -8.98 4.31
N ARG A 29 -9.65 -8.82 4.23
CA ARG A 29 -10.32 -7.52 4.36
C ARG A 29 -9.97 -6.79 5.66
N ARG A 30 -9.92 -7.51 6.79
CA ARG A 30 -9.59 -6.92 8.10
C ARG A 30 -8.19 -6.32 8.08
N PHE A 31 -7.21 -7.07 7.55
CA PHE A 31 -5.85 -6.58 7.40
C PHE A 31 -5.79 -5.32 6.51
N ALA A 32 -6.53 -5.30 5.40
CA ALA A 32 -6.59 -4.12 4.53
C ALA A 32 -7.14 -2.89 5.27
N THR A 33 -8.22 -3.05 6.04
CA THR A 33 -8.80 -1.96 6.85
C THR A 33 -7.85 -1.51 7.97
N ASP A 34 -7.18 -2.44 8.64
CA ASP A 34 -6.23 -2.13 9.72
C ASP A 34 -5.02 -1.34 9.20
N VAL A 35 -4.52 -1.66 7.98
CA VAL A 35 -3.46 -0.91 7.30
C VAL A 35 -3.97 0.48 6.86
N LEU A 36 -5.12 0.51 6.19
CA LEU A 36 -5.68 1.70 5.53
C LEU A 36 -6.64 2.46 6.47
N HIS A 37 -6.16 2.76 7.68
CA HIS A 37 -6.88 3.66 8.59
C HIS A 37 -6.79 5.12 8.11
N ALA A 38 -7.62 6.00 8.69
CA ALA A 38 -7.74 7.42 8.36
C ALA A 38 -6.41 8.16 8.10
N ARG A 39 -5.40 8.02 8.98
CA ARG A 39 -4.09 8.68 8.82
C ARG A 39 -3.32 8.16 7.60
N THR A 40 -3.31 6.85 7.38
CA THR A 40 -2.68 6.23 6.21
C THR A 40 -3.37 6.67 4.93
N MET A 41 -4.71 6.68 4.92
CA MET A 41 -5.50 7.14 3.77
C MET A 41 -5.21 8.60 3.43
N GLN A 42 -5.18 9.49 4.42
CA GLN A 42 -4.85 10.91 4.22
C GLN A 42 -3.44 11.09 3.67
N PHE A 43 -2.45 10.37 4.20
CA PHE A 43 -1.09 10.40 3.70
C PHE A 43 -1.02 9.99 2.23
N LEU A 44 -1.67 8.88 1.86
CA LEU A 44 -1.70 8.35 0.50
C LEU A 44 -2.44 9.28 -0.47
N LEU A 45 -3.56 9.90 -0.07
CA LEU A 45 -4.25 10.90 -0.88
C LEU A 45 -3.39 12.14 -1.15
N ALA A 46 -2.59 12.56 -0.16
CA ALA A 46 -1.73 13.73 -0.29
C ALA A 46 -0.43 13.48 -1.09
N HIS A 47 0.14 12.27 -1.05
CA HIS A 47 1.49 12.00 -1.56
C HIS A 47 1.56 10.89 -2.61
N GLY A 48 0.53 10.06 -2.72
CA GLY A 48 0.54 8.84 -3.52
C GLY A 48 -0.19 9.00 -4.86
N ARG A 49 0.50 8.66 -5.95
CA ARG A 49 -0.17 8.26 -7.21
C ARG A 49 0.22 6.87 -7.68
N ASP A 50 1.28 6.30 -7.11
CA ASP A 50 1.73 4.95 -7.43
C ASP A 50 1.14 3.93 -6.47
N GLY A 51 0.78 2.77 -7.02
CA GLY A 51 0.34 1.64 -6.23
C GLY A 51 1.49 1.03 -5.43
N PHE A 52 1.16 0.37 -4.34
CA PHE A 52 2.09 -0.49 -3.60
C PHE A 52 1.41 -1.80 -3.22
N ARG A 53 2.23 -2.79 -2.86
CA ARG A 53 1.79 -4.07 -2.32
C ARG A 53 2.51 -4.32 -1.00
N LEU A 54 1.79 -4.93 -0.07
CA LEU A 54 2.35 -5.50 1.15
C LEU A 54 2.29 -7.02 1.00
N LEU A 55 3.45 -7.68 1.06
CA LEU A 55 3.58 -9.13 0.92
C LEU A 55 4.62 -9.62 1.94
N ASP A 56 4.24 -10.53 2.83
CA ASP A 56 5.16 -11.23 3.75
C ASP A 56 6.15 -10.32 4.51
N GLY A 57 5.66 -9.15 4.97
CA GLY A 57 6.48 -8.17 5.69
C GLY A 57 7.25 -7.19 4.79
N GLN A 58 7.13 -7.32 3.48
CA GLN A 58 7.79 -6.48 2.49
C GLN A 58 6.81 -5.47 1.88
N ALA A 59 7.31 -4.27 1.57
CA ALA A 59 6.57 -3.28 0.79
C ALA A 59 7.20 -3.14 -0.60
N ILE A 60 6.36 -3.30 -1.63
CA ILE A 60 6.79 -3.26 -3.02
C ILE A 60 6.02 -2.12 -3.71
N ARG A 61 6.74 -1.10 -4.20
CA ARG A 61 6.14 -0.07 -5.06
C ARG A 61 5.89 -0.67 -6.45
N VAL A 62 4.70 -0.44 -6.98
CA VAL A 62 4.31 -0.86 -8.33
C VAL A 62 4.08 0.40 -9.16
N SER A 63 4.95 0.62 -10.13
CA SER A 63 4.83 1.71 -11.10
C SER A 63 4.89 1.16 -12.52
N ARG A 64 4.28 1.87 -13.49
CA ARG A 64 4.39 1.52 -14.91
C ARG A 64 5.58 2.23 -15.53
N GLY A 65 6.29 1.54 -16.43
CA GLY A 65 7.40 2.10 -17.18
C GLY A 65 8.74 1.92 -16.49
N ARG A 66 9.70 2.80 -16.81
CA ARG A 66 11.05 2.76 -16.24
C ARG A 66 11.18 3.79 -15.14
N ILE A 67 11.80 3.40 -14.03
CA ILE A 67 12.23 4.34 -13.01
C ILE A 67 13.62 4.86 -13.38
N GLY A 68 13.81 6.18 -13.41
CA GLY A 68 15.13 6.77 -13.53
C GLY A 68 15.93 6.55 -12.25
N VAL A 69 17.24 6.32 -12.34
CA VAL A 69 18.11 6.05 -11.17
C VAL A 69 18.02 7.17 -10.13
N LEU A 70 17.91 8.42 -10.56
CA LEU A 70 17.76 9.58 -9.68
C LEU A 70 16.44 9.62 -8.90
N ALA A 71 15.42 8.88 -9.34
CA ALA A 71 14.14 8.77 -8.65
C ALA A 71 14.12 7.64 -7.59
N ILE A 72 15.14 6.78 -7.55
CA ILE A 72 15.23 5.67 -6.60
C ILE A 72 15.25 6.16 -5.14
N PRO A 73 16.06 7.16 -4.73
CA PRO A 73 16.07 7.62 -3.35
C PRO A 73 14.71 8.15 -2.90
N TRP A 74 14.02 8.90 -3.76
CA TRP A 74 12.67 9.38 -3.47
C TRP A 74 11.67 8.24 -3.36
N ALA A 75 11.75 7.23 -4.25
CA ALA A 75 10.89 6.06 -4.19
C ALA A 75 11.07 5.25 -2.90
N LEU A 76 12.32 5.12 -2.43
CA LEU A 76 12.65 4.46 -1.17
C LEU A 76 12.15 5.27 0.03
N ALA A 77 12.35 6.59 0.03
CA ALA A 77 11.82 7.47 1.07
C ALA A 77 10.29 7.41 1.15
N TYR A 78 9.61 7.36 0.00
CA TYR A 78 8.15 7.18 -0.07
C TYR A 78 7.71 5.83 0.52
N LEU A 79 8.38 4.72 0.18
CA LEU A 79 8.07 3.41 0.75
C LEU A 79 8.30 3.38 2.27
N ALA A 80 9.40 3.97 2.75
CA ALA A 80 9.67 4.09 4.17
C ALA A 80 8.58 4.91 4.89
N ALA A 81 8.19 6.04 4.31
CA ALA A 81 7.13 6.88 4.85
C ALA A 81 5.77 6.16 4.92
N ILE A 82 5.42 5.34 3.91
CA ILE A 82 4.22 4.48 3.97
C ILE A 82 4.31 3.56 5.18
N LEU A 83 5.43 2.83 5.33
CA LEU A 83 5.63 1.87 6.41
C LEU A 83 5.55 2.53 7.80
N ASP A 84 6.00 3.78 7.92
CA ASP A 84 5.90 4.56 9.16
C ASP A 84 4.48 5.04 9.48
N HIS A 85 3.60 5.12 8.48
CA HIS A 85 2.19 5.44 8.68
C HIS A 85 1.33 4.20 9.01
N ILE A 86 1.83 2.99 8.75
CA ILE A 86 1.12 1.75 9.10
C ILE A 86 1.06 1.63 10.64
N PRO A 87 -0.13 1.39 11.24
CA PRO A 87 -0.26 1.25 12.69
C PRO A 87 0.64 0.15 13.28
N ASP A 88 1.21 0.40 14.46
CA ASP A 88 2.18 -0.51 15.12
C ASP A 88 1.66 -1.94 15.30
N HIS A 89 0.38 -2.10 15.62
CA HIS A 89 -0.22 -3.43 15.80
C HIS A 89 -0.19 -4.25 14.50
N VAL A 90 -0.31 -3.59 13.35
CA VAL A 90 -0.21 -4.22 12.01
C VAL A 90 1.23 -4.49 11.64
N ARG A 91 2.16 -3.57 11.95
CA ARG A 91 3.61 -3.79 11.75
C ARG A 91 4.10 -5.04 12.49
N ARG A 92 3.59 -5.31 13.70
CA ARG A 92 3.87 -6.56 14.44
C ARG A 92 3.34 -7.79 13.72
N THR A 93 2.14 -7.72 13.14
CA THR A 93 1.58 -8.82 12.33
C THR A 93 2.38 -9.08 11.06
N LEU A 94 2.89 -8.02 10.42
CA LEU A 94 3.76 -8.12 9.25
C LEU A 94 5.09 -8.80 9.57
N GLY A 95 5.75 -8.42 10.67
CA GLY A 95 7.01 -9.03 11.09
C GLY A 95 6.90 -10.50 11.52
N ASN A 96 5.73 -10.94 11.98
CA ASN A 96 5.49 -12.32 12.41
C ASN A 96 5.16 -13.30 11.27
N ARG A 97 4.96 -12.83 10.04
CA ARG A 97 4.67 -13.69 8.87
C ARG A 97 5.88 -14.01 8.01
N SER A 98 7.04 -13.44 8.34
CA SER A 98 8.31 -13.66 7.62
C SER A 98 9.15 -14.80 8.23
N GLY A 99 8.55 -15.67 9.05
CA GLY A 99 9.20 -16.80 9.73
C GLY A 99 8.63 -18.15 9.30
#